data_AF-A0A1E3QKW2-F1
#
_entry.id   AF-A0A1E3QKW2-F1
#
_cell.length_a   1.000
_cell.length_b   1.000
_cell.length_c   1.000
_cell.angle_alpha   90.00
_cell.angle_beta   90.00
_cell.angle_gamma   90.00
#
_symmetry.space_group_name_H-M   'P 1'
#
loop_
_entity.id
_entity.type
_entity.pdbx_description
1 polymer ?
#
loop_
_entity_poly.entity_id
_entity_poly.type
_entity_poly.pdbx_seq_one_letter_code
_entity_poly.pdbx_strand_id
1 'polypeptide(L)'
;MAAKAFEKYNGAPIDGGSTKLKLEMVVDPNRKPLIARIQPNQIAKTVAAAKKQQNGRNTNNNAKKAQTKQAPAKKAQAASKKAPKRGKKTVEELDQEMADYFETK
;
A
#
# COMPACT_ATOMS: atom_id res chain seq x y z
N MET A 1 -16.06 -1.78 8.69
CA MET A 1 -15.74 -3.21 8.91
C MET A 1 -15.95 -3.58 10.38
N ALA A 2 -15.32 -2.89 11.34
CA ALA A 2 -15.50 -3.16 12.77
C ALA A 2 -16.92 -2.89 13.30
N ALA A 3 -17.51 -1.72 13.02
CA ALA A 3 -18.87 -1.38 13.48
C ALA A 3 -19.93 -2.40 13.00
N LYS A 4 -19.91 -2.76 11.71
CA LYS A 4 -20.81 -3.77 11.14
C LYS A 4 -20.65 -5.16 11.78
N ALA A 5 -19.43 -5.54 12.14
CA ALA A 5 -19.19 -6.81 12.81
C ALA A 5 -19.73 -6.79 14.25
N PHE A 6 -19.53 -5.68 14.97
CA PHE A 6 -20.09 -5.50 16.29
C PHE A 6 -21.62 -5.60 16.28
N GLU A 7 -22.29 -4.88 15.39
CA GLU A 7 -23.74 -4.92 15.22
C GLU A 7 -24.26 -6.32 14.90
N LYS A 8 -23.53 -7.07 14.06
CA LYS A 8 -23.96 -8.37 13.58
C LYS A 8 -23.74 -9.50 14.59
N TYR A 9 -22.66 -9.44 15.36
CA TYR A 9 -22.19 -10.59 16.15
C TYR A 9 -22.30 -10.38 17.67
N ASN A 10 -22.47 -9.14 18.15
CA ASN A 10 -22.70 -8.92 19.57
C ASN A 10 -24.06 -9.51 19.99
N GLY A 11 -24.05 -10.36 21.01
CA GLY A 11 -25.21 -11.11 21.47
C GLY A 11 -25.52 -12.37 20.67
N ALA A 12 -24.72 -12.71 19.65
CA ALA A 12 -24.93 -13.93 18.87
C ALA A 12 -24.70 -15.19 19.73
N PRO A 13 -25.50 -16.26 19.55
CA PRO A 13 -25.32 -17.51 20.27
C PRO A 13 -24.00 -18.18 19.87
N ILE A 14 -23.24 -18.63 20.87
CA ILE A 14 -22.00 -19.40 20.70
C ILE A 14 -22.12 -20.69 21.52
N ASP A 15 -21.21 -21.64 21.29
CA ASP A 15 -21.18 -22.94 21.99
C ASP A 15 -22.53 -23.68 21.94
N GLY A 16 -23.09 -23.79 20.73
CA GLY A 16 -24.40 -24.44 20.53
C GLY A 16 -25.59 -23.68 21.11
N GLY A 17 -25.42 -22.40 21.47
CA GLY A 17 -26.46 -21.56 22.08
C GLY A 17 -26.44 -21.56 23.61
N SER A 18 -25.45 -22.21 24.23
CA SER A 18 -25.30 -22.21 25.70
C SER A 18 -24.91 -20.85 26.26
N THR A 19 -24.19 -20.04 25.49
CA THR A 19 -23.80 -18.67 25.88
C THR A 19 -23.94 -17.68 24.71
N LYS A 20 -23.86 -16.38 25.00
CA LYS A 20 -23.92 -15.30 24.00
C LYS A 20 -22.58 -14.58 23.92
N LEU A 21 -22.12 -14.34 22.70
CA LEU A 21 -20.90 -13.57 22.44
C LEU A 21 -21.08 -12.12 22.91
N LYS A 22 -20.18 -11.62 23.75
CA LYS A 22 -20.12 -10.20 24.12
C LYS A 22 -18.91 -9.57 23.45
N LEU A 23 -19.16 -8.62 22.56
CA LEU A 23 -18.11 -7.84 21.89
C LEU A 23 -18.03 -6.46 22.52
N GLU A 24 -16.83 -5.88 22.54
CA GLU A 24 -16.57 -4.49 22.96
C GLU A 24 -15.71 -3.81 21.89
N MET A 25 -16.08 -2.60 21.49
CA MET A 25 -15.36 -1.83 20.48
C MET A 25 -14.51 -0.76 21.15
N VAL A 26 -13.19 -0.84 20.99
CA VAL A 26 -12.26 0.20 21.45
C VAL A 26 -12.00 1.18 20.31
N VAL A 27 -12.36 2.45 20.52
CA VAL A 27 -12.15 3.54 19.57
C VAL A 27 -11.13 4.52 20.14
N ASP A 28 -10.06 4.78 19.38
CA ASP A 28 -9.10 5.84 19.70
C ASP A 28 -9.59 7.17 19.11
N PRO A 29 -10.00 8.14 19.95
CA PRO A 29 -10.51 9.43 19.47
C PRO A 29 -9.41 10.32 18.87
N ASN A 30 -8.14 10.08 19.21
CA ASN A 30 -7.02 10.89 18.71
C ASN A 30 -6.61 10.48 17.28
N ARG A 31 -7.08 9.33 16.82
CA ARG A 31 -6.75 8.82 15.49
C ARG A 31 -7.60 9.52 14.45
N LYS A 32 -7.00 10.46 13.71
CA LYS A 32 -7.67 11.14 12.58
C LYS A 32 -8.31 10.11 11.65
N PRO A 33 -9.63 10.15 11.41
CA PRO A 33 -10.31 9.17 10.58
C PRO A 33 -9.83 9.27 9.13
N LEU A 34 -9.90 8.16 8.38
CA LEU A 34 -9.42 8.10 7.00
C LEU A 34 -10.06 9.18 6.12
N ILE A 35 -11.34 9.46 6.32
CA ILE A 35 -12.09 10.50 5.59
C ILE A 35 -11.47 11.89 5.74
N ALA A 36 -10.90 12.20 6.91
CA ALA A 36 -10.21 13.47 7.14
C ALA A 36 -8.82 13.54 6.46
N ARG A 37 -8.29 12.40 6.01
CA ARG A 37 -6.96 12.31 5.36
C ARG A 37 -7.06 12.34 3.83
N ILE A 38 -8.19 11.93 3.27
CA ILE A 38 -8.39 11.90 1.83
C ILE A 38 -8.76 13.32 1.40
N GLN A 39 -7.85 14.00 0.72
CA GLN A 39 -8.15 15.23 -0.01
C GLN A 39 -8.44 14.86 -1.47
N PRO A 40 -9.39 15.54 -2.14
CA PRO A 40 -9.60 15.35 -3.56
C PRO A 40 -8.32 15.70 -4.32
N ASN A 41 -7.97 14.89 -5.33
CA ASN A 41 -6.85 15.19 -6.21
C ASN A 41 -7.12 16.54 -6.89
N GLN A 42 -6.22 17.49 -6.67
CA GLN A 42 -6.29 18.77 -7.37
C GLN A 42 -6.04 18.50 -8.85
N ILE A 43 -7.03 18.84 -9.68
CA ILE A 43 -6.86 18.84 -11.13
C ILE A 43 -5.84 19.93 -11.43
N ALA A 44 -4.64 19.54 -11.84
CA ALA A 44 -3.58 20.48 -12.19
C ALA A 44 -4.06 21.33 -13.37
N LYS A 45 -4.49 22.56 -13.11
CA LYS A 45 -4.50 23.59 -14.15
C LYS A 45 -3.05 23.80 -14.54
N THR A 46 -2.78 23.59 -15.82
CA THR A 46 -1.48 23.76 -16.45
C THR A 46 -0.86 25.10 -16.02
N VAL A 47 0.29 24.96 -15.37
CA VAL A 47 1.34 25.94 -15.08
C VAL A 47 1.18 27.34 -15.70
N ALA A 48 1.04 28.34 -14.82
CA ALA A 48 1.68 29.64 -14.98
C ALA A 48 2.42 29.98 -13.69
N ALA A 49 3.75 29.92 -13.80
CA ALA A 49 4.84 30.37 -12.94
C ALA A 49 4.56 30.91 -11.51
N ALA A 50 5.12 30.16 -10.54
CA ALA A 50 6.06 30.62 -9.50
C ALA A 50 5.70 31.79 -8.56
N LYS A 51 5.63 31.47 -7.26
CA LYS A 51 6.57 32.06 -6.28
C LYS A 51 6.78 31.16 -5.06
N LYS A 52 8.07 30.94 -4.78
CA LYS A 52 8.66 30.34 -3.58
C LYS A 52 8.04 30.88 -2.30
N GLN A 53 7.87 30.00 -1.31
CA GLN A 53 8.32 30.24 0.07
C GLN A 53 8.36 28.91 0.84
N GLN A 54 9.47 28.17 0.67
CA GLN A 54 9.94 27.26 1.71
C GLN A 54 10.70 28.12 2.72
N ASN A 55 10.17 28.24 3.94
CA ASN A 55 10.88 28.82 5.06
C ASN A 55 10.72 27.88 6.25
N GLY A 56 11.81 27.29 6.71
CA GLY A 56 11.82 26.38 7.85
C GLY A 56 13.11 25.58 7.96
N ARG A 57 14.22 26.31 8.16
CA ARG A 57 15.52 25.78 8.60
C ARG A 57 15.32 24.78 9.75
N ASN A 58 15.98 23.62 9.67
CA ASN A 58 16.85 23.26 10.78
C ASN A 58 18.05 22.41 10.34
N THR A 59 19.18 22.93 10.76
CA THR A 59 20.55 22.49 10.61
C THR A 59 20.85 21.32 11.54
N ASN A 60 21.61 20.31 11.07
CA ASN A 60 22.94 19.98 11.64
C ASN A 60 23.47 18.63 11.14
N ASN A 61 24.67 18.71 10.57
CA ASN A 61 25.85 17.90 10.88
C ASN A 61 25.73 16.38 10.89
N ASN A 62 26.19 15.75 9.80
CA ASN A 62 27.24 14.74 9.93
C ASN A 62 28.01 14.55 8.62
N ALA A 63 29.01 15.40 8.41
CA ALA A 63 30.12 15.08 7.53
C ALA A 63 31.11 14.21 8.32
N LYS A 64 31.12 12.90 8.09
CA LYS A 64 32.28 12.05 8.41
C LYS A 64 32.79 11.41 7.13
N LYS A 65 34.05 11.77 6.85
CA LYS A 65 34.90 11.38 5.73
C LYS A 65 35.32 9.91 5.81
N ALA A 66 35.83 9.46 4.64
CA ALA A 66 36.83 8.42 4.38
C ALA A 66 36.32 6.97 4.38
N GLN A 67 36.17 6.34 3.20
CA GLN A 67 37.21 5.71 2.36
C GLN A 67 37.93 4.53 3.02
N THR A 68 37.54 3.31 2.63
CA THR A 68 38.46 2.15 2.59
C THR A 68 38.07 1.15 1.47
N LYS A 69 38.94 1.11 0.45
CA LYS A 69 39.58 -0.07 -0.19
C LYS A 69 38.72 -1.12 -0.95
N GLN A 70 38.97 -1.14 -2.27
CA GLN A 70 39.22 -2.28 -3.20
C GLN A 70 39.47 -3.65 -2.52
N ALA A 71 39.18 -4.84 -3.04
CA ALA A 71 38.52 -5.40 -4.24
C ALA A 71 38.39 -6.95 -4.00
N PRO A 72 38.41 -7.85 -4.99
CA PRO A 72 37.26 -8.53 -5.61
C PRO A 72 37.18 -10.05 -5.30
N ALA A 73 36.01 -10.67 -5.52
CA ALA A 73 35.94 -12.12 -5.81
C ALA A 73 34.70 -12.45 -6.66
N LYS A 74 34.91 -12.47 -7.98
CA LYS A 74 34.02 -13.18 -8.92
C LYS A 74 34.20 -14.68 -8.68
N LYS A 75 33.14 -15.38 -8.28
CA LYS A 75 33.00 -16.82 -8.54
C LYS A 75 31.77 -17.06 -9.40
N ALA A 76 32.02 -17.88 -10.40
CA ALA A 76 31.19 -18.12 -11.55
C ALA A 76 29.94 -18.95 -11.24
N GLN A 77 28.88 -18.62 -11.98
CA GLN A 77 28.02 -19.54 -12.72
C GLN A 77 27.50 -20.79 -11.99
N ALA A 78 26.25 -20.68 -11.53
CA ALA A 78 25.30 -21.77 -11.64
C ALA A 78 24.18 -21.32 -12.58
N ALA A 79 24.04 -22.02 -13.71
CA ALA A 79 23.04 -21.77 -14.72
C ALA A 79 21.63 -22.05 -14.15
N SER A 80 20.92 -21.01 -13.71
CA SER A 80 19.48 -21.10 -13.49
C SER A 80 18.79 -21.06 -14.85
N LYS A 81 18.12 -22.17 -15.23
CA LYS A 81 17.17 -22.20 -16.34
C LYS A 81 16.21 -21.01 -16.17
N LYS A 82 16.31 -20.02 -17.06
CA LYS A 82 15.42 -18.87 -17.05
C LYS A 82 14.02 -19.38 -17.37
N ALA A 83 13.13 -19.35 -16.38
CA ALA A 83 11.70 -19.36 -16.66
C ALA A 83 11.42 -18.18 -17.62
N PRO A 84 10.60 -18.37 -18.67
CA PRO A 84 10.23 -17.26 -19.54
C PRO A 84 9.61 -16.19 -18.66
N LYS A 85 10.28 -15.03 -18.56
CA LYS A 85 9.71 -13.87 -17.89
C LYS A 85 8.44 -13.55 -18.65
N ARG A 86 7.28 -13.75 -18.01
CA ARG A 86 6.01 -13.28 -18.54
C ARG A 86 6.18 -11.79 -18.80
N GLY A 87 6.13 -11.41 -20.07
CA GLY A 87 6.21 -10.02 -20.48
C GLY A 87 5.12 -9.22 -19.79
N LYS A 88 5.33 -7.91 -19.67
CA LYS A 88 4.22 -7.04 -19.28
C LYS A 88 3.17 -7.17 -20.37
N LYS A 89 1.95 -7.56 -19.99
CA LYS A 89 0.83 -7.65 -20.91
C LYS A 89 0.61 -6.28 -21.54
N THR A 90 0.42 -6.26 -22.86
CA THR A 90 0.00 -5.06 -23.58
C THR A 90 -1.47 -4.77 -23.28
N VAL A 91 -1.94 -3.56 -23.57
CA VAL A 91 -3.32 -3.16 -23.29
C VAL A 91 -4.31 -4.05 -24.06
N GLU A 92 -3.99 -4.39 -25.31
CA GLU A 92 -4.80 -5.29 -26.14
C GLU A 92 -4.96 -6.69 -25.52
N GLU A 93 -3.88 -7.25 -24.98
CA GLU A 93 -3.90 -8.57 -24.33
C GLU A 93 -4.71 -8.57 -23.03
N LEU A 94 -4.75 -7.44 -22.31
CA LEU A 94 -5.59 -7.30 -21.13
C LEU A 94 -7.06 -7.20 -21.49
N ASP A 95 -7.39 -6.48 -22.57
CA ASP A 95 -8.77 -6.34 -23.03
C ASP A 95 -9.33 -7.69 -23.54
N GLN A 96 -8.48 -8.48 -24.20
CA GLN A 96 -8.84 -9.84 -24.61
C GLN A 96 -9.13 -10.75 -23.42
N GLU A 97 -8.30 -10.72 -22.38
CA GLU A 97 -8.53 -11.51 -21.16
C GLU A 97 -9.77 -11.06 -20.39
N MET A 98 -10.10 -9.76 -20.42
CA MET A 98 -11.32 -9.25 -19.81
C MET A 98 -12.57 -9.77 -20.54
N ALA A 99 -12.54 -9.83 -21.87
CA ALA A 99 -13.65 -10.38 -22.66
C ALA A 99 -13.92 -11.86 -22.30
N ASP A 100 -12.87 -12.69 -22.28
CA ASP A 100 -12.98 -14.12 -21.94
C ASP A 100 -13.49 -14.34 -20.50
N TYR A 101 -13.16 -13.44 -19.57
CA TYR A 101 -13.62 -13.50 -18.17
C TYR A 101 -15.11 -13.20 -18.01
N PHE A 102 -15.69 -12.35 -18.87
CA PHE A 102 -17.11 -12.03 -18.81
C PHE A 102 -18.00 -13.03 -19.54
N GLU A 103 -17.47 -13.71 -20.55
CA GLU A 103 -18.21 -14.75 -21.29
C GLU A 103 -18.31 -16.08 -20.52
N THR A 104 -17.44 -16.31 -19.53
CA THR A 104 -17.39 -17.53 -18.72
C THR A 104 -18.33 -17.51 -17.49
N LYS A 105 -19.38 -16.68 -17.52
CA LYS A 105 -20.39 -16.57 -16.46
C LYS A 105 -21.81 -16.72 -17.01
#